data_AF-A0A0F9T652-F1
#
_entry.id   AF-A0A0F9T652-F1
#
_cell.length_a   1.000
_cell.length_b   1.000
_cell.length_c   1.000
_cell.angle_alpha   90.00
_cell.angle_beta   90.00
_cell.angle_gamma   90.00
#
_symmetry.space_group_name_H-M   'P 1'
#
loop_
_entity.id
_entity.type
_entity.pdbx_description
1 polymer ?
#
loop_
_entity_poly.entity_id
_entity_poly.type
_entity_poly.pdbx_seq_one_letter_code
_entity_poly.pdbx_strand_id
1 'polypeptide(L)'
;MSEHGLWVWLRDTVLPIGHYSRVETGGTAPGFPDVHYQLKHNHCGTIELKHNARNRTTPFTDEKKGMRASQLRWIENNMEYHGVVWIIAEAPPDIFVIHGSEAEEINGSTRENLHKISAAVLHRESPEDAAFKLVNILMGVTKPDG
;
A
#
# COMPACT_ATOMS: atom_id res chain seq x y z
N MET A 1 9.93 13.99 2.36
CA MET A 1 8.50 13.64 2.27
C MET A 1 8.11 12.80 3.49
N SER A 2 6.82 12.54 3.68
CA SER A 2 6.25 11.78 4.79
C SER A 2 5.12 10.87 4.27
N GLU A 3 4.60 9.97 5.10
CA GLU A 3 3.40 9.18 4.78
C GLU A 3 2.21 10.07 4.39
N HIS A 4 2.06 11.23 5.04
CA HIS A 4 1.08 12.24 4.64
C HIS A 4 1.32 12.76 3.21
N GLY A 5 2.57 13.01 2.83
CA GLY A 5 2.91 13.42 1.46
C GLY A 5 2.70 12.32 0.41
N LEU A 6 2.87 11.04 0.79
CA LEU A 6 2.47 9.91 -0.04
C LEU A 6 0.95 9.88 -0.21
N TRP A 7 0.20 10.00 0.88
CA TRP A 7 -1.26 10.05 0.84
C TRP A 7 -1.81 11.16 -0.06
N VAL A 8 -1.29 12.39 0.07
CA VAL A 8 -1.73 13.52 -0.76
C VAL A 8 -1.52 13.24 -2.25
N TRP A 9 -0.36 12.71 -2.63
CA TRP A 9 -0.10 12.35 -4.03
C TRP A 9 -1.00 11.21 -4.51
N LEU A 10 -1.23 10.19 -3.68
CA LEU A 10 -2.16 9.11 -4.01
C LEU A 10 -3.56 9.65 -4.30
N ARG A 11 -4.13 10.41 -3.35
CA ARG A 11 -5.48 10.97 -3.41
C ARG A 11 -5.68 11.93 -4.58
N ASP A 12 -4.72 12.83 -4.80
CA ASP A 12 -4.89 13.95 -5.75
C ASP A 12 -4.45 13.58 -7.17
N THR A 13 -3.72 12.48 -7.36
CA THR A 13 -3.07 12.19 -8.65
C THR A 13 -3.35 10.79 -9.21
N VAL A 14 -3.36 9.73 -8.38
CA VAL A 14 -3.33 8.35 -8.92
C VAL A 14 -4.47 7.45 -8.49
N LEU A 15 -5.15 7.75 -7.38
CA LEU A 15 -6.26 6.93 -6.92
C LEU A 15 -7.47 7.06 -7.88
N PRO A 16 -8.13 5.94 -8.24
CA PRO A 16 -9.33 5.99 -9.05
C PRO A 16 -10.45 6.75 -8.34
N ILE A 17 -11.44 7.19 -9.12
CA ILE A 17 -12.68 7.76 -8.58
C ILE A 17 -13.33 6.74 -7.65
N GLY A 18 -13.50 7.13 -6.39
CA GLY A 18 -14.04 6.30 -5.32
C GLY A 18 -14.18 7.07 -4.02
N HIS A 19 -14.64 6.38 -2.98
CA HIS A 19 -14.69 6.91 -1.63
C HIS A 19 -13.48 6.44 -0.84
N TYR A 20 -12.82 7.36 -0.16
CA TYR A 20 -11.66 7.08 0.67
C TYR A 20 -11.81 7.76 2.02
N SER A 21 -11.55 7.01 3.09
CA SER A 21 -11.58 7.52 4.45
C SER A 21 -10.22 7.33 5.08
N ARG A 22 -9.51 8.43 5.34
CA ARG A 22 -8.28 8.40 6.13
C ARG A 22 -8.65 8.11 7.58
N VAL A 23 -7.97 7.14 8.18
CA VAL A 23 -8.15 6.79 9.58
C VAL A 23 -7.09 7.52 10.40
N GLU A 24 -7.53 8.45 11.24
CA GLU A 24 -6.66 9.12 12.20
C GLU A 24 -6.72 8.35 13.52
N THR A 25 -5.55 7.89 13.99
CA THR A 25 -5.40 7.05 15.19
C THR A 25 -5.77 7.83 16.45
N GLY A 26 -7.06 7.84 16.80
CA GLY A 26 -7.58 8.37 18.06
C GLY A 26 -8.71 7.52 18.66
N GLY A 27 -9.38 6.69 17.85
CA GLY A 27 -10.50 5.83 18.30
C GLY A 27 -10.65 4.50 17.56
N THR A 28 -9.68 4.11 16.72
CA THR A 28 -9.69 2.85 16.00
C THR A 28 -8.80 1.79 16.66
N ALA A 29 -9.05 0.52 16.34
CA ALA A 29 -8.29 -0.61 16.88
C ALA A 29 -6.77 -0.47 16.56
N PRO A 30 -5.87 -0.88 17.46
CA PRO A 30 -4.44 -0.86 17.20
C PRO A 30 -4.08 -1.62 15.92
N GLY A 31 -3.31 -0.99 15.04
CA GLY A 31 -2.87 -1.59 13.78
C GLY A 31 -3.88 -1.57 12.65
N PHE A 32 -5.08 -0.98 12.84
CA PHE A 32 -6.00 -0.74 11.73
C PHE A 32 -5.32 0.10 10.64
N PRO A 33 -5.47 -0.25 9.34
CA PRO A 33 -4.75 0.44 8.29
C PRO A 33 -5.15 1.90 8.10
N ASP A 34 -4.22 2.62 7.55
CA ASP A 34 -4.27 4.05 7.31
C ASP A 34 -5.49 4.59 6.53
N VAL A 35 -6.01 3.83 5.57
CA VAL A 35 -7.10 4.28 4.69
C VAL A 35 -8.08 3.13 4.45
N HIS A 36 -9.38 3.41 4.53
CA HIS A 36 -10.41 2.55 3.96
C HIS A 36 -10.81 3.07 2.58
N TYR A 37 -11.01 2.20 1.61
CA TYR A 37 -11.48 2.57 0.27
C TYR A 37 -12.72 1.79 -0.15
N GLN A 38 -13.54 2.43 -0.98
CA GLN A 38 -14.69 1.83 -1.65
C GLN A 38 -14.80 2.37 -3.07
N LEU A 39 -14.75 1.47 -4.05
CA LEU A 39 -14.85 1.76 -5.48
C LEU A 39 -16.15 1.18 -6.05
N LYS A 40 -16.36 1.37 -7.36
CA LYS A 40 -17.48 0.75 -8.09
C LYS A 40 -17.43 -0.77 -8.03
N HIS A 41 -18.55 -1.43 -8.35
CA HIS A 41 -18.67 -2.90 -8.43
C HIS A 41 -18.28 -3.62 -7.13
N ASN A 42 -18.52 -3.00 -5.97
CA ASN A 42 -18.23 -3.55 -4.65
C ASN A 42 -16.75 -3.86 -4.38
N HIS A 43 -15.81 -3.22 -5.08
CA HIS A 43 -14.39 -3.30 -4.71
C HIS A 43 -14.12 -2.40 -3.51
N CYS A 44 -13.90 -3.00 -2.34
CA CYS A 44 -13.53 -2.30 -1.12
C CYS A 44 -12.37 -3.00 -0.43
N GLY A 45 -11.74 -2.28 0.50
CA GLY A 45 -10.63 -2.80 1.27
C GLY A 45 -9.96 -1.69 2.05
N THR A 46 -8.74 -1.98 2.50
CA THR A 46 -7.92 -1.03 3.23
C THR A 46 -6.55 -0.85 2.59
N ILE A 47 -5.94 0.30 2.83
CA ILE A 47 -4.59 0.63 2.39
C ILE A 47 -3.78 1.03 3.63
N GLU A 48 -2.64 0.37 3.83
CA GLU A 48 -1.60 0.78 4.77
C GLU A 48 -0.54 1.59 4.00
N LEU A 49 -0.12 2.75 4.53
CA LEU A 49 0.97 3.52 3.92
C LEU A 49 2.27 3.32 4.68
N LYS A 50 3.37 3.24 3.93
CA LYS A 50 4.73 3.31 4.48
C LYS A 50 5.56 4.29 3.70
N HIS A 51 6.45 4.99 4.38
CA HIS A 51 7.37 5.91 3.73
C HIS A 51 8.77 5.82 4.34
N ASN A 52 9.77 5.67 3.47
CA ASN A 52 11.16 5.94 3.81
C ASN A 52 11.73 7.00 2.87
N ALA A 53 12.17 8.12 3.45
CA ALA A 53 12.75 9.23 2.69
C ALA A 53 14.14 8.96 2.10
N ARG A 54 14.83 7.88 2.51
CA ARG A 54 16.21 7.58 2.10
C ARG A 54 16.23 6.44 1.10
N ASN A 55 16.96 6.63 0.00
CA ASN A 55 17.30 5.55 -0.91
C ASN A 55 18.28 4.60 -0.21
N ARG A 56 17.78 3.45 0.24
CA ARG A 56 18.55 2.41 0.92
C ARG A 56 18.32 1.08 0.21
N THR A 57 19.33 0.22 0.22
CA THR A 57 19.20 -1.17 -0.24
C THR A 57 18.12 -1.91 0.54
N THR A 58 17.98 -1.61 1.83
CA THR A 58 16.96 -2.17 2.72
C THR A 58 16.18 -1.02 3.36
N PRO A 59 15.02 -0.62 2.81
CA PRO A 59 14.32 0.57 3.25
C PRO A 59 13.54 0.38 4.56
N PHE A 60 12.91 -0.77 4.79
CA PHE A 60 11.97 -0.93 5.90
C PHE A 60 12.56 -1.78 7.04
N THR A 61 13.57 -1.26 7.73
CA THR A 61 14.34 -2.02 8.74
C THR A 61 13.89 -1.84 10.19
N ASP A 62 13.06 -0.83 10.46
CA ASP A 62 12.62 -0.51 11.83
C ASP A 62 11.10 -0.36 11.87
N GLU A 63 10.48 -0.59 13.02
CA GLU A 63 9.02 -0.55 13.19
C GLU A 63 8.39 0.83 12.93
N LYS A 64 9.20 1.89 12.86
CA LYS A 64 8.70 3.23 12.53
C LYS A 64 8.51 3.41 11.03
N LYS A 65 9.32 2.73 10.22
CA LYS A 65 9.28 2.81 8.75
C LYS A 65 8.64 1.59 8.09
N GLY A 66 8.77 0.42 8.70
CA GLY A 66 8.20 -0.83 8.25
C GLY A 66 6.86 -1.15 8.91
N MET A 67 6.49 -2.42 8.86
CA MET A 67 5.26 -2.94 9.44
C MET A 67 5.43 -3.14 10.95
N ARG A 68 4.50 -2.59 11.73
CA ARG A 68 4.44 -2.81 13.18
C ARG A 68 3.77 -4.14 13.48
N ALA A 69 4.14 -4.77 14.60
CA ALA A 69 3.54 -6.04 15.01
C ALA A 69 1.99 -6.01 15.13
N SER A 70 1.42 -4.88 15.57
CA SER A 70 -0.04 -4.73 15.61
C SER A 70 -0.70 -4.66 14.23
N GLN A 71 0.00 -4.10 13.24
CA GLN A 71 -0.48 -4.02 11.86
C GLN A 71 -0.43 -5.40 11.21
N LEU A 72 0.66 -6.14 11.40
CA LEU A 72 0.79 -7.52 10.91
C LEU A 72 -0.35 -8.41 11.44
N ARG A 73 -0.60 -8.40 12.76
CA ARG A 73 -1.72 -9.14 13.35
C ARG A 73 -3.08 -8.71 12.83
N TRP A 74 -3.28 -7.41 12.61
CA TRP A 74 -4.55 -6.92 12.06
C TRP A 74 -4.74 -7.43 10.63
N ILE A 75 -3.70 -7.34 9.80
CA ILE A 75 -3.72 -7.78 8.40
C ILE A 75 -3.99 -9.28 8.34
N GLU A 76 -3.25 -10.09 9.10
CA GLU A 76 -3.44 -11.55 9.19
C GLU A 76 -4.90 -11.90 9.50
N ASN A 77 -5.46 -11.33 10.57
CA ASN A 77 -6.87 -11.55 10.94
C ASN A 77 -7.82 -11.10 9.83
N ASN A 78 -7.62 -9.92 9.25
CA ASN A 78 -8.48 -9.41 8.17
C ASN A 78 -8.46 -10.33 6.94
N MET A 79 -7.29 -10.86 6.57
CA MET A 79 -7.12 -11.79 5.47
C MET A 79 -7.80 -13.15 5.73
N GLU A 80 -7.79 -13.64 6.99
CA GLU A 80 -8.51 -14.85 7.40
C GLU A 80 -10.02 -14.73 7.12
N TYR A 81 -10.58 -13.53 7.27
CA TYR A 81 -11.99 -13.23 6.98
C TYR A 81 -12.22 -12.66 5.57
N HIS A 82 -11.34 -12.98 4.61
CA HIS A 82 -11.43 -12.57 3.20
C HIS A 82 -11.43 -11.06 2.96
N GLY A 83 -10.97 -10.26 3.92
CA GLY A 83 -10.75 -8.83 3.71
C GLY A 83 -9.56 -8.59 2.79
N VAL A 84 -9.53 -7.40 2.16
CA VAL A 84 -8.45 -6.99 1.25
C VAL A 84 -7.63 -5.88 1.88
N VAL A 85 -6.31 -6.06 1.89
CA VAL A 85 -5.35 -5.03 2.32
C VAL A 85 -4.29 -4.84 1.24
N TRP A 86 -4.03 -3.59 0.91
CA TRP A 86 -2.87 -3.20 0.11
C TRP A 86 -1.90 -2.37 0.95
N ILE A 87 -0.61 -2.62 0.80
CA ILE A 87 0.44 -1.83 1.44
C ILE A 87 1.09 -1.01 0.33
N ILE A 88 0.99 0.32 0.42
CA ILE A 88 1.65 1.24 -0.51
C ILE A 88 2.85 1.84 0.20
N ALA A 89 4.03 1.37 -0.20
CA ALA A 89 5.28 1.65 0.50
C ALA A 89 6.23 2.45 -0.41
N GLU A 90 6.48 3.71 -0.05
CA GLU A 90 7.41 4.57 -0.79
C GLU A 90 8.84 4.41 -0.27
N ALA A 91 9.75 4.04 -1.16
CA ALA A 91 11.19 4.13 -0.95
C ALA A 91 11.81 4.67 -2.25
N PRO A 92 12.07 5.99 -2.34
CA PRO A 92 12.41 6.63 -3.60
C PRO A 92 13.55 5.94 -4.37
N PRO A 93 13.47 5.86 -5.70
CA PRO A 93 12.41 6.45 -6.55
C PRO A 93 11.10 5.65 -6.62
N ASP A 94 11.09 4.43 -6.09
CA ASP A 94 9.99 3.47 -6.24
C ASP A 94 8.89 3.68 -5.18
N ILE A 95 7.65 3.42 -5.61
CA ILE A 95 6.49 3.22 -4.74
C ILE A 95 5.98 1.80 -4.98
N PHE A 96 6.15 0.93 -4.00
CA PHE A 96 5.75 -0.47 -4.06
C PHE A 96 4.27 -0.62 -3.69
N VAL A 97 3.53 -1.40 -4.47
CA VAL A 97 2.15 -1.81 -4.15
C VAL A 97 2.17 -3.30 -3.86
N ILE A 98 2.01 -3.63 -2.59
CA ILE A 98 2.21 -4.98 -2.04
C ILE A 98 0.88 -5.48 -1.47
N HIS A 99 0.52 -6.73 -1.76
CA HIS A 99 -0.68 -7.34 -1.21
C HIS A 99 -0.48 -7.70 0.27
N GLY A 100 -1.54 -7.64 1.07
CA GLY A 100 -1.49 -7.92 2.51
C GLY A 100 -0.90 -9.29 2.88
N SER A 101 -0.98 -10.29 1.99
CA SER A 101 -0.36 -11.62 2.20
C SER A 101 1.17 -11.56 2.34
N GLU A 102 1.82 -10.55 1.77
CA GLU A 102 3.28 -10.39 1.78
C GLU A 102 3.75 -9.40 2.86
N ALA A 103 2.88 -9.01 3.79
CA ALA A 103 3.15 -7.94 4.76
C ALA A 103 4.39 -8.23 5.64
N GLU A 104 4.60 -9.48 6.04
CA GLU A 104 5.73 -9.89 6.88
C GLU A 104 7.07 -9.75 6.14
N GLU A 105 7.07 -9.99 4.83
CA GLU A 105 8.25 -9.94 3.98
C GLU A 105 8.80 -8.51 3.81
N ILE A 106 8.01 -7.46 4.10
CA ILE A 106 8.44 -6.07 3.92
C ILE A 106 9.61 -5.73 4.85
N ASN A 107 9.57 -6.21 6.10
CA ASN A 107 10.52 -5.80 7.10
C ASN A 107 11.89 -6.45 6.85
N GLY A 108 12.93 -5.62 6.70
CA GLY A 108 14.29 -6.10 6.42
C GLY A 108 14.51 -6.56 4.98
N SER A 109 13.51 -6.47 4.10
CA SER A 109 13.66 -6.82 2.68
C SER A 109 14.54 -5.84 1.90
N THR A 110 15.30 -6.39 0.96
CA THR A 110 16.02 -5.57 -0.02
C THR A 110 15.07 -4.97 -1.04
N ARG A 111 15.45 -3.89 -1.71
CA ARG A 111 14.69 -3.33 -2.84
C ARG A 111 14.39 -4.39 -3.90
N GLU A 112 15.37 -5.22 -4.24
CA GLU A 112 15.18 -6.31 -5.20
C GLU A 112 14.08 -7.27 -4.75
N ASN A 113 14.02 -7.61 -3.46
CA ASN A 113 12.95 -8.46 -2.94
C ASN A 113 11.59 -7.74 -2.94
N LEU A 114 11.56 -6.45 -2.57
CA LEU A 114 10.35 -5.64 -2.65
C LEU A 114 9.78 -5.58 -4.08
N HIS A 115 10.63 -5.48 -5.10
CA HIS A 115 10.22 -5.59 -6.51
C HIS A 115 9.56 -6.94 -6.82
N LYS A 116 10.07 -8.04 -6.26
CA LYS A 116 9.54 -9.41 -6.50
C LYS A 116 8.17 -9.63 -5.86
N ILE A 117 7.95 -9.13 -4.64
CA ILE A 117 6.70 -9.32 -3.89
C ILE A 117 5.62 -8.28 -4.22
N SER A 118 5.98 -7.23 -4.96
CA SER A 118 5.04 -6.18 -5.34
C SER A 118 4.15 -6.61 -6.50
N ALA A 119 2.85 -6.36 -6.38
CA ALA A 119 1.91 -6.49 -7.49
C ALA A 119 2.17 -5.43 -8.57
N ALA A 120 2.65 -4.24 -8.18
CA ALA A 120 3.20 -3.24 -9.10
C ALA A 120 4.19 -2.31 -8.40
N VAL A 121 5.01 -1.66 -9.24
CA VAL A 121 5.86 -0.54 -8.85
C VAL A 121 5.43 0.72 -9.60
N LEU A 122 5.19 1.78 -8.85
CA LEU A 122 4.76 3.09 -9.32
C LEU A 122 5.92 4.09 -9.20
N HIS A 123 5.86 5.13 -10.02
CA HIS A 123 6.84 6.21 -10.01
C HIS A 123 6.12 7.56 -10.04
N ARG A 124 6.54 8.49 -9.20
CA ARG A 124 5.96 9.86 -9.16
C ARG A 124 6.13 10.61 -10.47
N GLU A 125 7.19 10.32 -11.21
CA GLU A 125 7.53 10.93 -12.50
C GLU A 125 6.63 10.42 -13.64
N SER A 126 5.84 9.37 -13.40
CA SER A 126 4.93 8.78 -14.40
C SER A 126 3.52 8.58 -13.82
N PRO A 127 2.81 9.67 -13.46
CA PRO A 127 1.55 9.59 -12.72
C PRO A 127 0.43 8.87 -13.50
N GLU A 128 0.39 8.97 -14.82
CA GLU A 128 -0.62 8.29 -15.64
C GLU A 128 -0.45 6.76 -15.63
N ASP A 129 0.79 6.27 -15.78
CA ASP A 129 1.12 4.85 -15.65
C ASP A 129 0.85 4.36 -14.22
N ALA A 130 1.22 5.16 -13.22
CA ALA A 130 0.93 4.85 -11.83
C ALA A 130 -0.57 4.72 -11.56
N ALA A 131 -1.38 5.66 -12.07
CA ALA A 131 -2.83 5.62 -11.95
C ALA A 131 -3.41 4.37 -12.63
N PHE A 132 -3.00 4.08 -13.86
CA PHE A 132 -3.46 2.91 -14.61
C PHE A 132 -3.16 1.59 -13.86
N LYS A 133 -1.94 1.42 -13.37
CA LYS A 133 -1.55 0.24 -12.56
C LYS A 133 -2.38 0.12 -11.29
N LEU A 134 -2.54 1.22 -10.56
CA LEU A 134 -3.25 1.21 -9.29
C LEU A 134 -4.75 0.94 -9.46
N VAL A 135 -5.39 1.48 -10.50
CA VAL A 135 -6.78 1.15 -10.84
C VAL A 135 -6.96 -0.35 -11.08
N ASN A 136 -6.09 -0.95 -11.91
CA ASN A 136 -6.19 -2.37 -12.23
C ASN A 136 -6.01 -3.25 -10.99
N ILE A 137 -5.07 -2.89 -10.11
CA ILE A 137 -4.85 -3.60 -8.84
C ILE A 137 -6.08 -3.49 -7.92
N LEU A 138 -6.54 -2.28 -7.64
CA LEU A 138 -7.62 -2.06 -6.67
C LEU A 138 -8.98 -2.59 -7.15
N MET A 139 -9.18 -2.68 -8.47
CA MET A 139 -10.39 -3.25 -9.08
C MET A 139 -10.25 -4.74 -9.42
N GLY A 140 -9.13 -5.39 -9.08
CA GLY A 140 -8.92 -6.81 -9.38
C GLY A 140 -8.93 -7.15 -10.88
N VAL A 141 -8.63 -6.16 -11.74
CA VAL A 141 -8.49 -6.36 -13.19
C VAL A 141 -7.06 -6.87 -13.43
N THR A 142 -6.88 -8.18 -13.37
CA THR A 142 -5.70 -8.80 -13.99
C THR A 142 -5.79 -8.60 -15.50
N LYS A 143 -4.66 -8.33 -16.17
CA LYS A 143 -4.61 -8.29 -17.64
C LYS A 143 -5.36 -9.50 -18.20
N PRO A 144 -6.18 -9.38 -19.27
CA PRO A 144 -6.63 -10.55 -19.98
C PRO A 144 -5.39 -11.31 -20.43
N ASP A 145 -5.31 -12.59 -20.07
CA ASP A 145 -4.28 -13.49 -20.56
C ASP A 145 -4.33 -13.44 -22.10
N GLY A 146 -3.27 -12.89 -22.69
CA GLY A 146 -3.06 -12.86 -24.14
C GLY A 146 -2.52 -14.17 -24.66
#